data_AF-A0A853BFX4-F1
#
_entry.id   AF-A0A853BFX4-F1
#
_cell.length_a   1.000
_cell.length_b   1.000
_cell.length_c   1.000
_cell.angle_alpha   90.00
_cell.angle_beta   90.00
_cell.angle_gamma   90.00
#
_symmetry.space_group_name_H-M   'P 1'
#
loop_
_entity.id
_entity.type
_entity.pdbx_description
1 polymer ?
#
loop_
_entity_poly.entity_id
_entity_poly.type
_entity_poly.pdbx_seq_one_letter_code
_entity_poly.pdbx_strand_id
1 'polypeptide(L)'
;MALPHIEPYEPPAPDDLPPNRADWRPEPDRAALLVHDMQRYFLRPYRAGAEPLRTALANITALRATCRAAGIPVIYTVKPGGMPPERRGLERDFWGPGMEAVAEHTDIAAAIAPEPGDTVITKWRYSAFAGTDLAERLRAQGRDQILITGVYAHIGCLLTAADAFMRDVRPFLVADATADFSADDHRLALRYVARRCGAALSAADAVAALDPAARPLPTRA
;
A
#
# COMPACT_ATOMS: atom_id res chain seq x y z
N MET A 1 -0.27 23.66 -0.40
CA MET A 1 -1.00 23.61 0.88
C MET A 1 -0.35 22.56 1.77
N ALA A 2 -0.40 22.69 3.11
CA ALA A 2 0.09 21.63 4.00
C ALA A 2 -0.89 20.45 4.02
N LEU A 3 -0.45 19.27 4.47
CA LEU A 3 -1.35 18.15 4.73
C LEU A 3 -2.42 18.55 5.76
N PRO A 4 -3.68 18.11 5.60
CA PRO A 4 -4.75 18.45 6.54
C PRO A 4 -4.54 17.75 7.88
N HIS A 5 -5.14 18.27 8.95
CA HIS A 5 -5.33 17.46 10.17
C HIS A 5 -6.35 16.36 9.87
N ILE A 6 -6.07 15.13 10.30
CA ILE A 6 -6.91 13.97 10.05
C ILE A 6 -7.58 13.55 11.36
N GLU A 7 -8.90 13.71 11.41
CA GLU A 7 -9.70 13.25 12.54
C GLU A 7 -9.74 11.71 12.60
N PRO A 8 -9.73 11.11 13.79
CA PRO A 8 -9.90 9.66 13.92
C PRO A 8 -11.21 9.18 13.31
N TYR A 9 -11.16 8.02 12.65
CA TYR A 9 -12.34 7.35 12.12
C TYR A 9 -12.13 5.84 12.11
N GLU A 10 -13.21 5.08 12.18
CA GLU A 10 -13.15 3.62 12.16
C GLU A 10 -12.75 3.10 10.76
N PRO A 11 -11.74 2.22 10.65
CA PRO A 11 -11.41 1.58 9.39
C PRO A 11 -12.58 0.69 8.90
N PRO A 12 -12.71 0.46 7.58
CA PRO A 12 -13.75 -0.39 7.04
C PRO A 12 -13.67 -1.82 7.59
N ALA A 13 -14.77 -2.32 8.14
CA ALA A 13 -14.86 -3.71 8.57
C ALA A 13 -14.90 -4.65 7.35
N PRO A 14 -14.46 -5.92 7.49
CA PRO A 14 -14.53 -6.90 6.40
C PRO A 14 -15.92 -7.04 5.78
N ASP A 15 -16.97 -6.98 6.60
CA ASP A 15 -18.36 -7.11 6.15
C ASP A 15 -18.88 -5.86 5.40
N ASP A 16 -18.19 -4.72 5.52
CA ASP A 16 -18.55 -3.45 4.86
C ASP A 16 -17.85 -3.27 3.51
N LEU A 17 -17.03 -4.23 3.08
CA LEU A 17 -16.28 -4.10 1.84
C LEU A 17 -17.19 -4.17 0.61
N PRO A 18 -16.96 -3.30 -0.39
CA PRO A 18 -17.74 -3.34 -1.61
C PRO A 18 -17.50 -4.67 -2.35
N PRO A 19 -18.55 -5.24 -3.00
CA PRO A 19 -18.37 -6.46 -3.76
C PRO A 19 -17.36 -6.25 -4.89
N ASN A 20 -16.40 -7.15 -5.00
CA ASN A 20 -15.41 -7.14 -6.06
C ASN A 20 -16.04 -7.57 -7.39
N ARG A 21 -15.68 -6.87 -8.47
CA ARG A 21 -16.09 -7.23 -9.83
C ARG A 21 -15.25 -8.37 -10.41
N ALA A 22 -13.99 -8.46 -10.00
CA ALA A 22 -13.09 -9.55 -10.36
C ALA A 22 -12.98 -10.53 -9.20
N ASP A 23 -12.98 -11.83 -9.49
CA ASP A 23 -12.84 -12.91 -8.49
C ASP A 23 -11.38 -13.34 -8.33
N TRP A 24 -10.47 -12.36 -8.24
CA TRP A 24 -9.06 -12.65 -8.03
C TRP A 24 -8.78 -12.93 -6.56
N ARG A 25 -7.83 -13.83 -6.31
CA ARG A 25 -7.32 -14.10 -4.96
C ARG A 25 -5.81 -13.94 -4.94
N PRO A 26 -5.22 -13.46 -3.83
CA PRO A 26 -3.78 -13.47 -3.65
C PRO A 26 -3.22 -14.89 -3.75
N GLU A 27 -2.13 -15.04 -4.48
CA GLU A 27 -1.39 -16.29 -4.65
C GLU A 27 0.07 -16.07 -4.23
N PRO A 28 0.61 -16.82 -3.25
CA PRO A 28 1.96 -16.61 -2.73
C PRO A 28 3.06 -16.55 -3.80
N ASP A 29 2.98 -17.42 -4.81
CA ASP A 29 4.00 -17.54 -5.86
C ASP A 29 3.95 -16.38 -6.87
N ARG A 30 2.89 -15.56 -6.85
CA ARG A 30 2.65 -14.46 -7.79
C ARG A 30 2.64 -13.08 -7.15
N ALA A 31 2.45 -13.03 -5.83
CA ALA A 31 2.28 -11.81 -5.06
C ALA A 31 3.59 -11.08 -4.76
N ALA A 32 3.45 -9.78 -4.56
CA ALA A 32 4.38 -8.91 -3.85
C ALA A 32 3.57 -8.04 -2.87
N LEU A 33 4.15 -7.69 -1.72
CA LEU A 33 3.56 -6.74 -0.77
C LEU A 33 4.17 -5.35 -0.99
N LEU A 34 3.33 -4.33 -1.14
CA LEU A 34 3.71 -2.94 -1.20
C LEU A 34 3.28 -2.20 0.08
N VAL A 35 4.27 -1.70 0.82
CA VAL A 35 4.09 -0.75 1.92
C VAL A 35 4.26 0.66 1.36
N HIS A 36 3.14 1.28 1.02
CA HIS A 36 3.10 2.55 0.30
C HIS A 36 3.20 3.76 1.26
N ASP A 37 4.32 4.49 1.18
CA ASP A 37 4.53 5.81 1.81
C ASP A 37 4.25 5.88 3.32
N MET A 38 4.56 4.82 4.06
CA MET A 38 4.42 4.80 5.53
C MET A 38 5.52 5.59 6.26
N GLN A 39 5.93 6.72 5.68
CA GLN A 39 6.94 7.62 6.22
C GLN A 39 6.36 8.52 7.30
N ARG A 40 7.15 8.84 8.32
CA ARG A 40 6.74 9.65 9.48
C ARG A 40 6.05 10.97 9.08
N TYR A 41 6.51 11.62 8.01
CA TYR A 41 5.86 12.83 7.50
C TYR A 41 4.38 12.64 7.14
N PHE A 42 4.04 11.56 6.43
CA PHE A 42 2.65 11.27 6.01
C PHE A 42 1.79 10.75 7.16
N LEU A 43 2.41 10.22 8.21
CA LEU A 43 1.71 9.73 9.39
C LEU A 43 1.48 10.81 10.46
N ARG A 44 2.28 11.88 10.45
CA ARG A 44 2.16 13.02 11.36
C ARG A 44 0.76 13.66 11.45
N PRO A 45 -0.03 13.75 10.36
CA PRO A 45 -1.35 14.38 10.45
C PRO A 45 -2.41 13.54 11.18
N TYR A 46 -2.17 12.25 11.39
CA TYR A 46 -3.03 11.39 12.19
C TYR A 46 -2.74 11.55 13.68
N ARG A 47 -3.77 11.34 14.52
CA ARG A 47 -3.58 11.22 15.97
C ARG A 47 -2.83 9.93 16.30
N ALA A 48 -1.68 10.03 16.97
CA ALA A 48 -0.88 8.89 17.36
C ALA A 48 -1.69 7.88 18.21
N GLY A 49 -1.62 6.59 17.83
CA GLY A 49 -2.31 5.50 18.52
C GLY A 49 -3.83 5.43 18.30
N ALA A 50 -4.39 6.32 17.49
CA ALA A 50 -5.81 6.31 17.13
C ALA A 50 -6.06 5.55 15.83
N GLU A 51 -7.33 5.22 15.59
CA GLU A 51 -7.79 4.74 14.29
C GLU A 51 -7.72 5.86 13.23
N PRO A 52 -7.54 5.51 11.94
CA PRO A 52 -7.34 4.16 11.39
C PRO A 52 -5.90 3.64 11.51
N LEU A 53 -4.95 4.48 11.93
CA LEU A 53 -3.53 4.19 11.83
C LEU A 53 -3.09 3.05 12.75
N ARG A 54 -3.71 2.92 13.93
CA ARG A 54 -3.48 1.80 14.86
C ARG A 54 -3.71 0.46 14.17
N THR A 55 -4.88 0.27 13.56
CA THR A 55 -5.23 -0.98 12.86
C THR A 55 -4.36 -1.18 11.64
N ALA A 56 -4.15 -0.13 10.83
CA ALA A 56 -3.32 -0.23 9.63
C ALA A 56 -1.88 -0.68 9.94
N LEU A 57 -1.24 -0.13 10.98
CA LEU A 57 0.11 -0.53 11.37
C LEU A 57 0.17 -1.98 11.86
N ALA A 58 -0.81 -2.42 12.67
CA ALA A 58 -0.86 -3.81 13.14
C ALA A 58 -1.03 -4.80 11.97
N ASN A 59 -1.91 -4.48 11.03
CA ASN A 59 -2.20 -5.31 9.87
C ASN A 59 -1.04 -5.34 8.87
N ILE A 60 -0.35 -4.22 8.64
CA ILE A 60 0.88 -4.19 7.83
C ILE A 60 1.95 -5.07 8.48
N THR A 61 2.12 -5.01 9.80
CA THR A 61 3.07 -5.88 10.52
C THR A 61 2.76 -7.37 10.30
N ALA A 62 1.49 -7.77 10.44
CA ALA A 62 1.07 -9.15 10.21
C ALA A 62 1.31 -9.59 8.76
N LEU A 63 0.92 -8.78 7.78
CA LEU A 63 1.13 -9.07 6.35
C LEU A 63 2.60 -9.19 5.99
N ARG A 64 3.47 -8.34 6.54
CA ARG A 64 4.92 -8.43 6.35
C ARG A 64 5.45 -9.76 6.88
N ALA A 65 5.05 -10.16 8.08
CA ALA A 65 5.47 -11.43 8.66
C ALA A 65 5.03 -12.63 7.81
N THR A 66 3.76 -12.65 7.38
CA THR A 66 3.23 -13.69 6.47
C THR A 66 3.98 -13.71 5.15
N CYS A 67 4.21 -12.54 4.53
CA CYS A 67 4.93 -12.44 3.27
C CYS A 67 6.36 -12.97 3.37
N ARG A 68 7.09 -12.61 4.44
CA ARG A 68 8.44 -13.14 4.68
C ARG A 68 8.43 -14.66 4.82
N ALA A 69 7.52 -15.19 5.64
CA ALA A 69 7.42 -16.64 5.86
C ALA A 69 7.11 -17.41 4.57
N ALA A 70 6.35 -16.79 3.65
CA ALA A 70 5.99 -17.35 2.36
C ALA A 70 6.98 -17.04 1.21
N GLY A 71 8.09 -16.32 1.48
CA GLY A 71 9.04 -15.92 0.43
C GLY A 71 8.48 -14.90 -0.56
N ILE A 72 7.47 -14.13 -0.15
CA ILE A 72 6.84 -13.06 -0.92
C ILE A 72 7.66 -11.79 -0.73
N PRO A 73 8.08 -11.10 -1.81
CA PRO A 73 8.87 -9.89 -1.71
C PRO A 73 8.08 -8.75 -1.04
N VAL A 74 8.70 -8.09 -0.07
CA VAL A 74 8.18 -6.88 0.58
C VAL A 74 8.89 -5.65 -0.01
N ILE A 75 8.09 -4.74 -0.54
CA ILE A 75 8.53 -3.54 -1.25
C ILE A 75 7.99 -2.31 -0.53
N TYR A 76 8.82 -1.30 -0.36
CA TYR A 76 8.48 0.00 0.21
C TYR A 76 8.59 1.06 -0.85
N THR A 77 7.72 2.06 -0.78
CA THR A 77 7.96 3.34 -1.44
C THR A 77 8.30 4.42 -0.43
N VAL A 78 9.29 5.24 -0.77
CA VAL A 78 9.70 6.39 0.03
C VAL A 78 9.91 7.61 -0.85
N LYS A 79 9.36 8.77 -0.45
CA LYS A 79 9.73 10.06 -1.02
C LYS A 79 11.04 10.55 -0.36
N PRO A 80 12.05 10.98 -1.12
CA PRO A 80 13.40 11.27 -0.61
C PRO A 80 13.52 12.54 0.26
N GLY A 81 12.49 13.37 0.36
CA GLY A 81 12.58 14.70 0.98
C GLY A 81 13.44 15.68 0.16
N GLY A 82 13.29 16.98 0.42
CA GLY A 82 14.08 18.04 -0.22
C GLY A 82 14.02 18.04 -1.76
N MET A 83 12.91 17.62 -2.35
CA MET A 83 12.83 17.50 -3.81
C MET A 83 13.01 18.87 -4.47
N PRO A 84 13.89 18.98 -5.48
CA PRO A 84 14.03 20.23 -6.18
C PRO A 84 12.74 20.52 -6.97
N PRO A 85 12.37 21.80 -7.17
CA PRO A 85 11.10 22.20 -7.79
C PRO A 85 10.76 21.49 -9.10
N GLU A 86 11.74 21.29 -9.97
CA GLU A 86 11.60 20.61 -11.26
C GLU A 86 11.28 19.11 -11.12
N ARG A 87 11.78 18.45 -10.07
CA ARG A 87 11.44 17.05 -9.78
C ARG A 87 10.10 16.93 -9.06
N ARG A 88 9.76 17.88 -8.18
CA ARG A 88 8.45 17.96 -7.51
C ARG A 88 7.33 18.22 -8.53
N GLY A 89 7.57 19.09 -9.51
CA GLY A 89 6.64 19.40 -10.59
C GLY A 89 5.29 19.90 -10.08
N LEU A 90 4.21 19.45 -10.74
CA LEU A 90 2.83 19.89 -10.44
C LEU A 90 2.33 19.47 -9.05
N GLU A 91 2.95 18.47 -8.40
CA GLU A 91 2.61 18.16 -7.00
C GLU A 91 2.86 19.35 -6.08
N ARG A 92 3.78 20.26 -6.45
CA ARG A 92 4.06 21.47 -5.68
C ARG A 92 2.86 22.41 -5.59
N ASP A 93 2.07 22.48 -6.65
CA ASP A 93 0.94 23.41 -6.72
C ASP A 93 -0.18 22.99 -5.76
N PHE A 94 -0.33 21.68 -5.53
CA PHE A 94 -1.27 21.10 -4.58
C PHE A 94 -0.68 21.05 -3.15
N TRP A 95 0.52 20.47 -3.00
CA TRP A 95 1.07 20.04 -1.71
C TRP A 95 2.27 20.88 -1.23
N GLY A 96 2.62 21.94 -1.94
CA GLY A 96 3.80 22.75 -1.64
C GLY A 96 5.12 21.97 -1.80
N PRO A 97 6.19 22.41 -1.12
CA PRO A 97 7.51 21.78 -1.26
C PRO A 97 7.53 20.32 -0.76
N GLY A 98 6.59 19.94 0.09
CA GLY A 98 6.51 18.60 0.67
C GLY A 98 7.50 18.40 1.81
N MET A 99 8.08 17.21 1.86
CA MET A 99 9.03 16.79 2.90
C MET A 99 10.38 17.49 2.76
N GLU A 100 10.99 17.82 3.89
CA GLU A 100 12.44 18.06 3.98
C GLU A 100 13.23 16.73 4.03
N ALA A 101 14.51 16.76 3.64
CA ALA A 101 15.42 15.61 3.65
C ALA A 101 15.99 15.33 5.05
N VAL A 102 15.10 15.10 6.01
CA VAL A 102 15.43 14.80 7.42
C VAL A 102 14.73 13.52 7.86
N ALA A 103 15.38 12.76 8.75
CA ALA A 103 14.91 11.45 9.22
C ALA A 103 13.49 11.50 9.84
N GLU A 104 13.15 12.60 10.52
CA GLU A 104 11.81 12.83 11.07
C GLU A 104 10.72 12.88 9.99
N HIS A 105 11.08 13.17 8.75
CA HIS A 105 10.18 13.13 7.62
C HIS A 105 10.30 11.81 6.85
N THR A 106 11.52 11.45 6.45
CA THR A 106 11.76 10.41 5.44
C THR A 106 11.78 8.99 5.98
N ASP A 107 12.00 8.79 7.27
CA ASP A 107 12.02 7.45 7.84
C ASP A 107 10.62 6.82 7.78
N ILE A 108 10.58 5.52 7.48
CA ILE A 108 9.38 4.70 7.68
C ILE A 108 9.07 4.61 9.18
N ALA A 109 7.79 4.50 9.53
CA ALA A 109 7.35 4.27 10.91
C ALA A 109 8.11 3.09 11.55
N ALA A 110 8.64 3.29 12.77
CA ALA A 110 9.52 2.32 13.41
C ALA A 110 8.90 0.92 13.56
N ALA A 111 7.59 0.84 13.80
CA ALA A 111 6.86 -0.41 13.94
C ALA A 111 6.89 -1.30 12.67
N ILE A 112 7.13 -0.71 11.50
CA ILE A 112 7.13 -1.39 10.20
C ILE A 112 8.37 -1.01 9.37
N ALA A 113 9.46 -0.63 10.05
CA ALA A 113 10.72 -0.27 9.40
C ALA A 113 11.21 -1.42 8.49
N PRO A 114 11.75 -1.11 7.30
CA PRO A 114 12.32 -2.13 6.41
C PRO A 114 13.40 -2.95 7.12
N GLU A 115 13.46 -4.25 6.80
CA GLU A 115 14.46 -5.19 7.30
C GLU A 115 15.36 -5.68 6.15
N PRO A 116 16.50 -6.34 6.44
CA PRO A 116 17.32 -6.94 5.40
C PRO A 116 16.51 -7.87 4.48
N GLY A 117 16.66 -7.67 3.17
CA GLY A 117 15.90 -8.40 2.14
C GLY A 117 14.70 -7.63 1.58
N ASP A 118 14.23 -6.59 2.26
CA ASP A 118 13.18 -5.72 1.73
C ASP A 118 13.74 -4.82 0.62
N THR A 119 12.88 -4.48 -0.34
CA THR A 119 13.21 -3.51 -1.40
C THR A 119 12.65 -2.14 -1.03
N VAL A 120 13.48 -1.09 -1.08
CA VAL A 120 13.04 0.29 -0.89
C VAL A 120 13.18 1.06 -2.20
N ILE A 121 12.07 1.60 -2.70
CA ILE A 121 11.99 2.33 -3.97
C ILE A 121 11.78 3.81 -3.70
N THR A 122 12.64 4.65 -4.27
CA THR A 122 12.46 6.10 -4.28
C THR A 122 11.29 6.47 -5.18
N LYS A 123 10.26 7.10 -4.61
CA LYS A 123 9.01 7.44 -5.29
C LYS A 123 8.92 8.92 -5.61
N TRP A 124 8.44 9.19 -6.83
CA TRP A 124 8.42 10.55 -7.40
C TRP A 124 7.02 11.09 -7.63
N ARG A 125 6.03 10.23 -7.89
CA ARG A 125 4.65 10.59 -8.24
C ARG A 125 3.64 9.83 -7.39
N TYR A 126 2.34 10.01 -7.60
CA TYR A 126 1.30 9.28 -6.86
C TYR A 126 1.30 7.77 -7.12
N SER A 127 1.53 7.32 -8.35
CA SER A 127 1.73 5.90 -8.63
C SER A 127 3.12 5.46 -8.19
N ALA A 128 3.22 4.30 -7.54
CA ALA A 128 4.50 3.65 -7.22
C ALA A 128 5.28 3.20 -8.46
N PHE A 129 4.65 3.10 -9.63
CA PHE A 129 5.29 2.74 -10.90
C PHE A 129 5.82 3.96 -11.66
N ALA A 130 5.27 5.14 -11.40
CA ALA A 130 5.58 6.33 -12.19
C ALA A 130 6.97 6.89 -11.85
N GLY A 131 7.91 6.70 -12.77
CA GLY A 131 9.30 7.11 -12.62
C GLY A 131 10.12 6.17 -11.73
N THR A 132 9.74 4.90 -11.64
CA THR A 132 10.45 3.86 -10.87
C THR A 132 10.65 2.61 -11.73
N ASP A 133 11.45 1.67 -11.21
CA ASP A 133 11.70 0.37 -11.82
C ASP A 133 10.78 -0.74 -11.25
N LEU A 134 9.68 -0.39 -10.56
CA LEU A 134 8.80 -1.35 -9.90
C LEU A 134 8.25 -2.42 -10.86
N ALA A 135 7.80 -2.02 -12.05
CA ALA A 135 7.27 -2.96 -13.05
C ALA A 135 8.33 -3.94 -13.55
N GLU A 136 9.57 -3.47 -13.70
CA GLU A 136 10.70 -4.31 -14.11
C GLU A 136 11.07 -5.32 -13.03
N ARG A 137 11.06 -4.89 -11.76
CA ARG A 137 11.32 -5.76 -10.61
C ARG A 137 10.27 -6.86 -10.47
N LEU A 138 8.98 -6.51 -10.54
CA LEU A 138 7.90 -7.50 -10.45
C LEU A 138 8.03 -8.54 -11.56
N ARG A 139 8.21 -8.10 -12.81
CA ARG A 139 8.41 -8.99 -13.96
C ARG A 139 9.65 -9.87 -13.82
N ALA A 140 10.78 -9.32 -13.38
CA ALA A 140 12.01 -10.08 -13.18
C ALA A 140 11.86 -11.18 -12.10
N GLN A 141 10.97 -10.98 -11.14
CA GLN A 141 10.65 -11.93 -10.08
C GLN A 141 9.46 -12.83 -10.41
N GLY A 142 8.90 -12.75 -11.62
CA GLY A 142 7.73 -13.53 -12.03
C GLY A 142 6.45 -13.18 -11.26
N ARG A 143 6.35 -11.97 -10.72
CA ARG A 143 5.22 -11.50 -9.90
C ARG A 143 4.27 -10.65 -10.74
N ASP A 144 2.99 -11.01 -10.73
CA ASP A 144 1.92 -10.30 -11.45
C ASP A 144 0.69 -10.02 -10.55
N GLN A 145 0.91 -10.05 -9.23
CA GLN A 145 -0.04 -9.61 -8.21
C GLN A 145 0.65 -8.68 -7.22
N ILE A 146 -0.05 -7.65 -6.76
CA ILE A 146 0.47 -6.70 -5.79
C ILE A 146 -0.56 -6.38 -4.70
N LEU A 147 -0.22 -6.67 -3.45
CA LEU A 147 -0.99 -6.24 -2.28
C LEU A 147 -0.54 -4.84 -1.89
N ILE A 148 -1.48 -3.90 -1.88
CA ILE A 148 -1.21 -2.49 -1.63
C ILE A 148 -1.72 -2.14 -0.24
N THR A 149 -0.80 -1.67 0.60
CA THR A 149 -1.03 -1.18 1.97
C THR A 149 -0.47 0.22 2.13
N GLY A 150 -0.83 0.91 3.20
CA GLY A 150 -0.27 2.22 3.55
C GLY A 150 -1.17 3.41 3.23
N VAL A 151 -0.56 4.55 2.90
CA VAL A 151 -1.27 5.85 2.79
C VAL A 151 -0.90 6.65 1.53
N TYR A 152 -1.76 7.54 1.04
CA TYR A 152 -3.19 7.68 1.38
C TYR A 152 -4.04 6.87 0.40
N ALA A 153 -5.11 6.24 0.90
CA ALA A 153 -5.89 5.27 0.13
C ALA A 153 -6.39 5.83 -1.21
N HIS A 154 -7.03 6.99 -1.25
CA HIS A 154 -7.60 7.60 -2.47
C HIS A 154 -6.58 8.29 -3.37
N ILE A 155 -5.35 8.51 -2.91
CA ILE A 155 -4.31 9.21 -3.67
C ILE A 155 -3.30 8.20 -4.22
N GLY A 156 -2.32 7.83 -3.38
CA GLY A 156 -1.17 7.05 -3.82
C GLY A 156 -1.53 5.58 -4.03
N CYS A 157 -2.25 4.98 -3.08
CA CYS A 157 -2.63 3.58 -3.13
C CYS A 157 -3.59 3.31 -4.30
N LEU A 158 -4.64 4.11 -4.44
CA LEU A 158 -5.61 4.02 -5.53
C LEU A 158 -4.95 4.20 -6.91
N LEU A 159 -4.12 5.24 -7.08
CA LEU A 159 -3.47 5.47 -8.38
C LEU A 159 -2.40 4.43 -8.69
N THR A 160 -1.75 3.86 -7.67
CA THR A 160 -0.88 2.69 -7.84
C THR A 160 -1.68 1.46 -8.27
N ALA A 161 -2.86 1.22 -7.69
CA ALA A 161 -3.72 0.12 -8.09
C ALA A 161 -4.19 0.28 -9.54
N ALA A 162 -4.66 1.47 -9.93
CA ALA A 162 -5.06 1.73 -11.31
C ALA A 162 -3.89 1.56 -12.30
N ASP A 163 -2.69 2.00 -11.95
CA ASP A 163 -1.50 1.83 -12.80
C ASP A 163 -1.04 0.36 -12.88
N ALA A 164 -1.09 -0.38 -11.77
CA ALA A 164 -0.84 -1.83 -11.75
C ALA A 164 -1.78 -2.57 -12.72
N PHE A 165 -3.09 -2.26 -12.64
CA PHE A 165 -4.10 -2.83 -13.51
C PHE A 165 -3.82 -2.58 -15.00
N MET A 166 -3.44 -1.35 -15.35
CA MET A 166 -3.09 -1.00 -16.74
C MET A 166 -1.78 -1.63 -17.22
N ARG A 167 -1.03 -2.28 -16.34
CA ARG A 167 0.24 -2.98 -16.62
C ARG A 167 0.09 -4.50 -16.50
N ASP A 168 -1.14 -5.01 -16.49
CA ASP A 168 -1.45 -6.43 -16.30
C ASP A 168 -0.94 -7.03 -14.97
N VAL A 169 -0.75 -6.19 -13.94
CA VAL A 169 -0.49 -6.60 -12.56
C VAL A 169 -1.78 -6.49 -11.76
N ARG A 170 -2.24 -7.58 -11.13
CA ARG A 170 -3.49 -7.60 -10.37
C ARG A 170 -3.31 -6.91 -9.01
N PRO A 171 -3.96 -5.76 -8.75
CA PRO A 171 -3.81 -5.08 -7.48
C PRO A 171 -4.90 -5.52 -6.49
N PHE A 172 -4.46 -5.63 -5.25
CA PHE A 172 -5.27 -5.97 -4.09
C PHE A 172 -5.13 -4.84 -3.07
N LEU A 173 -6.15 -4.00 -2.92
CA LEU A 173 -6.13 -2.93 -1.92
C LEU A 173 -6.60 -3.50 -0.58
N VAL A 174 -5.70 -3.56 0.40
CA VAL A 174 -6.00 -4.18 1.70
C VAL A 174 -6.62 -3.14 2.62
N ALA A 175 -7.94 -3.22 2.80
CA ALA A 175 -8.77 -2.15 3.34
C ALA A 175 -8.34 -1.67 4.72
N ASP A 176 -8.26 -2.59 5.67
CA ASP A 176 -7.84 -2.37 7.05
C ASP A 176 -6.31 -2.32 7.24
N ALA A 177 -5.54 -2.39 6.15
CA ALA A 177 -4.10 -2.09 6.13
C ALA A 177 -3.79 -0.80 5.33
N THR A 178 -4.80 0.02 5.07
CA THR A 178 -4.67 1.35 4.48
C THR A 178 -5.37 2.41 5.33
N ALA A 179 -4.97 3.66 5.14
CA ALA A 179 -5.59 4.81 5.80
C ALA A 179 -5.66 6.02 4.86
N ASP A 180 -6.52 6.97 5.20
CA ASP A 180 -6.83 8.12 4.38
C ASP A 180 -7.15 9.38 5.21
N PHE A 181 -7.40 10.50 4.52
CA PHE A 181 -7.79 11.77 5.12
C PHE A 181 -9.16 11.72 5.82
N SER A 182 -10.04 10.83 5.38
CA SER A 182 -11.37 10.65 5.96
C SER A 182 -11.90 9.24 5.69
N ALA A 183 -12.93 8.84 6.44
CA ALA A 183 -13.65 7.59 6.18
C ALA A 183 -14.26 7.56 4.76
N ASP A 184 -14.68 8.71 4.24
CA ASP A 184 -15.32 8.80 2.93
C ASP A 184 -14.31 8.67 1.78
N ASP A 185 -13.14 9.26 1.91
CA ASP A 185 -12.03 9.08 0.97
C ASP A 185 -11.55 7.63 0.96
N HIS A 186 -11.43 7.02 2.15
CA HIS A 186 -11.08 5.62 2.28
C HIS A 186 -12.11 4.71 1.57
N ARG A 187 -13.40 4.92 1.82
CA ARG A 187 -14.48 4.17 1.12
C ARG A 187 -14.52 4.46 -0.38
N LEU A 188 -14.18 5.67 -0.82
CA LEU A 188 -14.07 6.00 -2.24
C LEU A 188 -13.00 5.14 -2.91
N ALA A 189 -11.80 5.05 -2.31
CA ALA A 189 -10.70 4.26 -2.83
C ALA A 189 -11.10 2.78 -3.00
N LEU A 190 -11.69 2.19 -1.95
CA LEU A 190 -12.12 0.79 -1.94
C LEU A 190 -13.18 0.51 -3.01
N ARG A 191 -14.22 1.36 -3.08
CA ARG A 191 -15.28 1.21 -4.09
C ARG A 191 -14.74 1.35 -5.50
N TYR A 192 -13.80 2.26 -5.73
CA TYR A 192 -13.21 2.44 -7.05
C TYR A 192 -12.39 1.21 -7.44
N VAL A 193 -11.46 0.76 -6.57
CA VAL A 193 -10.63 -0.42 -6.84
C VAL A 193 -11.49 -1.62 -7.15
N ALA A 194 -12.40 -2.00 -6.24
CA ALA A 194 -13.25 -3.19 -6.37
C ALA A 194 -14.09 -3.23 -7.66
N ARG A 195 -14.45 -2.05 -8.20
CA ARG A 195 -15.35 -1.94 -9.36
C ARG A 195 -14.63 -1.63 -10.67
N ARG A 196 -13.36 -1.20 -10.65
CA ARG A 196 -12.69 -0.63 -11.83
C ARG A 196 -11.31 -1.19 -12.12
N CYS A 197 -10.51 -1.49 -11.11
CA CYS A 197 -9.10 -1.80 -11.35
C CYS A 197 -8.50 -2.86 -10.41
N GLY A 198 -9.24 -3.48 -9.50
CA GLY A 198 -8.67 -4.47 -8.61
C GLY A 198 -9.68 -5.18 -7.73
N ALA A 199 -9.16 -5.80 -6.68
CA ALA A 199 -9.96 -6.34 -5.58
C ALA A 199 -9.65 -5.58 -4.29
N ALA A 200 -10.68 -5.30 -3.50
CA ALA A 200 -10.56 -4.86 -2.11
C ALA A 200 -10.81 -6.06 -1.18
N LEU A 201 -9.99 -6.22 -0.16
CA LEU A 201 -10.09 -7.32 0.81
C LEU A 201 -9.57 -6.89 2.19
N SER A 202 -9.88 -7.68 3.21
CA SER A 202 -9.32 -7.49 4.55
C SER A 202 -7.90 -8.06 4.65
N ALA A 203 -7.13 -7.60 5.64
CA ALA A 203 -5.83 -8.14 5.97
C ALA A 203 -5.95 -9.59 6.43
N ALA A 204 -7.02 -9.96 7.13
CA ALA A 204 -7.30 -11.33 7.53
C ALA A 204 -7.47 -12.25 6.31
N ASP A 205 -8.25 -11.84 5.31
CA ASP A 205 -8.43 -12.61 4.07
C ASP A 205 -7.14 -12.70 3.26
N ALA A 206 -6.37 -11.60 3.21
CA ALA A 206 -5.07 -11.57 2.55
C ALA A 206 -4.09 -12.54 3.21
N VAL A 207 -4.00 -12.53 4.55
CA VAL A 207 -3.16 -13.46 5.31
C VAL A 207 -3.60 -14.91 5.06
N ALA A 208 -4.90 -15.19 5.15
CA ALA A 208 -5.43 -16.54 4.91
C ALA A 208 -5.14 -17.06 3.50
N ALA A 209 -5.20 -16.19 2.48
CA ALA A 209 -4.87 -16.55 1.10
C ALA A 209 -3.36 -16.76 0.87
N LEU A 210 -2.52 -16.04 1.63
CA LEU A 210 -1.07 -16.10 1.49
C LEU A 210 -0.39 -17.14 2.39
N ASP A 211 -1.09 -17.65 3.41
CA ASP A 211 -0.53 -18.60 4.37
C ASP A 211 -0.21 -19.95 3.69
N PRO A 212 1.07 -20.36 3.63
CA PRO A 212 1.45 -21.64 3.04
C PRO A 212 0.83 -22.84 3.78
N ALA A 213 0.46 -22.70 5.06
CA ALA A 213 -0.21 -23.76 5.83
C ALA A 213 -1.69 -23.96 5.43
N ALA A 214 -2.30 -22.97 4.77
CA ALA A 214 -3.68 -23.03 4.30
C ALA A 214 -3.82 -23.64 2.89
N ARG A 215 -2.71 -23.96 2.22
CA ARG A 215 -2.71 -24.52 0.86
C ARG A 215 -3.23 -25.97 0.90
N PRO A 216 -4.35 -26.30 0.22
CA PRO A 216 -4.73 -27.71 0.08
C PRO A 216 -3.61 -28.47 -0.62
N LEU A 217 -3.25 -29.65 -0.11
CA LEU A 217 -2.26 -30.53 -0.72
C LEU A 217 -2.59 -30.69 -2.21
N PRO A 218 -1.61 -30.58 -3.13
CA PRO A 218 -1.88 -30.79 -4.53
C PRO A 218 -2.45 -32.19 -4.71
N THR A 219 -3.66 -32.30 -5.25
CA THR A 219 -4.21 -33.55 -5.76
C THR A 219 -3.23 -34.07 -6.80
N ARG A 220 -2.49 -35.12 -6.43
CA ARG A 220 -1.66 -35.87 -7.37
C ARG A 220 -2.57 -36.41 -8.46
N ALA A 221 -2.39 -35.93 -9.69
CA ALA A 221 -2.90 -36.59 -10.89
C ALA A 221 -2.08 -37.86 -11.17
#